data_AF-A0AAV2QZF1-F1
#
_entry.id   AF-A0AAV2QZF1-F1
#
_cell.length_a   1.000
_cell.length_b   1.000
_cell.length_c   1.000
_cell.angle_alpha   90.00
_cell.angle_beta   90.00
_cell.angle_gamma   90.00
#
_symmetry.space_group_name_H-M   'P 1'
#
loop_
_entity.id
_entity.type
_entity.pdbx_description
1 polymer ?
#
loop_
_entity_poly.entity_id
_entity_poly.type
_entity_poly.pdbx_seq_one_letter_code
_entity_poly.pdbx_strand_id
1 'polypeptide(L)'
;MGTRCLKTFIEKNCPGGTLSVNISDRVDEIIKESGKNEASLAIDANSYLIEWYIQADDNYGFYGGQWKDYQITLQKFITDCSKLNLKLVFIFDGTLEVSKKTVWYNRAKEGIRITERVFSLIEKGVFQDEYEYLTGPPGLSYFTGYILSNLGQTVIYTDGDADYDIMKFAVETPDCIGVVANDTDYLAYPGSKPVFIPEYFDPVNNKALMWNKPALLKKLRLEEEDMPVFACLMGNDTTAEYTDELIQFKKKLRGEWNQSVAKALNIFKRRNGYNLKMLQNQVIPQCKELIFSSVVRSYILPTQMSPWIQGDNGAIGNQSAKMNKFQCSEQYLAKVKFRNHEIYRLLKFGSNYGLLAWENGIYEFQFVVYRYIRERLYGIILNEINSENKVVEELIGYTFNRDVEFIHPIPVLYKRKQVKLELLWEPDFPRYEKILVFEQCLGLPGHFDAVNEVDPNLPECLIILSYLLCYMAQKMTKLTKHDMACIIECAIWCNDV
;
A
#
# COMPACT_ATOMS: atom_id res chain seq x y z
N MET A 1 9.76 6.52 7.98
CA MET A 1 10.13 5.50 6.98
C MET A 1 11.11 6.12 5.99
N GLY A 2 11.69 5.32 5.10
CA GLY A 2 12.68 5.75 4.12
C GLY A 2 14.11 5.85 4.62
N THR A 3 14.82 6.83 4.08
CA THR A 3 16.22 7.10 4.36
C THR A 3 16.40 7.28 5.86
N ARG A 4 17.10 6.32 6.46
CA ARG A 4 17.21 6.17 7.91
C ARG A 4 17.60 7.50 8.55
N CYS A 5 16.99 7.88 9.68
CA CYS A 5 17.28 9.10 10.45
C CYS A 5 17.22 10.45 9.69
N LEU A 6 16.79 10.51 8.42
CA LEU A 6 16.78 11.75 7.64
C LEU A 6 15.74 12.74 8.22
N LYS A 7 14.52 12.28 8.52
CA LYS A 7 13.47 13.08 9.20
C LYS A 7 14.01 13.78 10.45
N THR A 8 14.55 13.00 11.39
CA THR A 8 15.14 13.51 12.64
C THR A 8 16.30 14.46 12.40
N PHE A 9 17.13 14.22 11.37
CA PHE A 9 18.22 15.14 11.03
C PHE A 9 17.69 16.49 10.55
N ILE A 10 16.70 16.49 9.65
CA ILE A 10 16.11 17.72 9.14
C ILE A 10 15.52 18.53 10.29
N GLU A 11 14.69 17.90 11.13
CA GLU A 11 14.01 18.53 12.26
C GLU A 11 14.99 19.11 13.29
N LYS A 12 16.09 18.40 13.61
CA LYS A 12 17.01 18.79 14.69
C LYS A 12 18.23 19.58 14.24
N ASN A 13 18.66 19.44 12.98
CA ASN A 13 19.98 19.91 12.53
C ASN A 13 19.94 20.76 11.26
N CYS A 14 18.79 20.89 10.59
CA CYS A 14 18.61 21.74 9.42
C CYS A 14 17.69 22.94 9.76
N PRO A 15 18.26 24.07 10.21
CA PRO A 15 17.47 25.30 10.37
C PRO A 15 16.79 25.67 9.05
N GLY A 16 15.46 25.85 9.08
CA GLY A 16 14.66 26.06 7.87
C GLY A 16 14.50 24.80 7.00
N GLY A 17 14.71 23.61 7.56
CA GLY A 17 14.56 22.32 6.88
C GLY A 17 13.12 21.98 6.48
N THR A 18 12.15 22.76 6.94
CA THR A 18 10.76 22.74 6.53
C THR A 18 10.30 24.14 6.13
N LEU A 19 9.29 24.22 5.27
CA LEU A 19 8.64 25.46 4.83
C LEU A 19 7.16 25.37 5.14
N SER A 20 6.64 26.40 5.82
CA SER A 20 5.20 26.61 5.93
C SER A 20 4.73 27.38 4.70
N VAL A 21 3.66 26.90 4.07
CA VAL A 21 3.09 27.51 2.87
C VAL A 21 1.58 27.61 2.94
N ASN A 22 1.04 28.55 2.18
CA ASN A 22 -0.37 28.58 1.82
C ASN A 22 -0.59 27.65 0.61
N ILE A 23 -1.65 26.84 0.65
CA ILE A 23 -1.90 25.85 -0.41
C ILE A 23 -2.41 26.55 -1.68
N SER A 24 -3.33 27.50 -1.54
CA SER A 24 -3.87 28.28 -2.68
C SER A 24 -2.78 29.02 -3.44
N ASP A 25 -1.83 29.66 -2.76
CA ASP A 25 -0.73 30.36 -3.44
C ASP A 25 0.03 29.40 -4.39
N ARG A 26 0.27 28.16 -3.96
CA ARG A 26 0.95 27.13 -4.75
C ARG A 26 0.07 26.61 -5.89
N VAL A 27 -1.22 26.47 -5.66
CA VAL A 27 -2.19 26.11 -6.68
C VAL A 27 -2.25 27.18 -7.77
N ASP A 28 -2.35 28.45 -7.39
CA ASP A 28 -2.43 29.59 -8.31
C ASP A 28 -1.16 29.72 -9.17
N GLU A 29 0.03 29.52 -8.56
CA GLU A 29 1.31 29.46 -9.28
C GLU A 29 1.29 28.37 -10.37
N ILE A 30 0.89 27.15 -10.01
CA ILE A 30 0.91 26.00 -10.93
C ILE A 30 -0.19 26.11 -12.00
N ILE A 31 -1.38 26.62 -11.65
CA ILE A 31 -2.45 26.92 -12.62
C ILE A 31 -1.96 27.92 -13.65
N LYS A 32 -1.28 28.98 -13.21
CA LYS A 32 -0.72 30.01 -14.10
C LYS A 32 0.37 29.46 -15.01
N GLU A 33 1.25 28.60 -14.50
CA GLU A 33 2.34 27.98 -15.28
C GLU A 33 1.84 26.92 -16.27
N SER A 34 0.87 26.08 -15.85
CA SER A 34 0.37 24.95 -16.64
C SER A 34 -0.74 25.34 -17.63
N GLY A 35 -1.42 26.47 -17.42
CA GLY A 35 -2.59 26.89 -18.19
C GLY A 35 -3.83 26.02 -17.97
N LYS A 36 -3.87 25.25 -16.88
CA LYS A 36 -5.03 24.43 -16.47
C LYS A 36 -5.94 25.22 -15.52
N ASN A 37 -7.16 24.72 -15.30
CA ASN A 37 -8.12 25.35 -14.41
C ASN A 37 -8.07 24.80 -12.97
N GLU A 38 -7.37 23.69 -12.78
CA GLU A 38 -7.19 23.00 -11.50
C GLU A 38 -5.75 22.51 -11.44
N ALA A 39 -5.24 22.33 -10.22
CA ALA A 39 -3.94 21.72 -10.02
C ALA A 39 -4.10 20.32 -9.41
N SER A 40 -3.22 19.39 -9.77
CA SER A 40 -3.23 18.03 -9.23
C SER A 40 -2.33 17.90 -7.99
N LEU A 41 -2.72 17.01 -7.08
CA LEU A 41 -1.93 16.64 -5.91
C LEU A 41 -1.86 15.12 -5.81
N ALA A 42 -0.65 14.58 -5.83
CA ALA A 42 -0.41 13.17 -5.65
C ALA A 42 -0.41 12.83 -4.15
N ILE A 43 -1.20 11.85 -3.75
CA ILE A 43 -1.30 11.39 -2.36
C ILE A 43 -0.70 9.99 -2.29
N ASP A 44 0.34 9.83 -1.49
CA ASP A 44 0.71 8.51 -0.98
C ASP A 44 -0.40 8.07 -0.02
N ALA A 45 -1.32 7.24 -0.51
CA ALA A 45 -2.52 6.89 0.23
C ALA A 45 -2.19 6.05 1.46
N ASN A 46 -1.14 5.21 1.39
CA ASN A 46 -0.71 4.38 2.52
C ASN A 46 -0.22 5.20 3.71
N SER A 47 0.30 6.41 3.46
CA SER A 47 0.74 7.34 4.52
C SER A 47 -0.41 7.85 5.40
N TYR A 48 -1.65 7.87 4.91
CA TYR A 48 -2.80 8.48 5.61
C TYR A 48 -3.82 7.49 6.18
N LEU A 49 -3.78 6.21 5.78
CA LEU A 49 -4.84 5.24 6.07
C LEU A 49 -5.25 5.22 7.54
N ILE A 50 -4.24 5.08 8.40
CA ILE A 50 -4.43 4.98 9.85
C ILE A 50 -4.98 6.28 10.42
N GLU A 51 -4.46 7.42 9.97
CA GLU A 51 -4.86 8.73 10.46
C GLU A 51 -6.33 9.03 10.12
N TRP A 52 -6.74 8.85 8.86
CA TRP A 52 -8.14 9.03 8.48
C TRP A 52 -9.06 8.06 9.23
N TYR A 53 -8.61 6.84 9.51
CA TYR A 53 -9.40 5.84 10.20
C TYR A 53 -9.61 6.20 11.66
N ILE A 54 -8.55 6.70 12.31
CA ILE A 54 -8.61 7.20 13.67
C ILE A 54 -9.51 8.44 13.76
N GLN A 55 -9.40 9.37 12.83
CA GLN A 55 -10.21 10.60 12.82
C GLN A 55 -11.71 10.35 12.60
N ALA A 56 -12.09 9.15 12.14
CA ALA A 56 -13.48 8.78 11.92
C ALA A 56 -14.27 8.56 13.21
N ASP A 57 -13.63 8.18 14.31
CA ASP A 57 -14.32 7.82 15.55
C ASP A 57 -13.50 8.24 16.78
N ASP A 58 -14.16 8.82 17.78
CA ASP A 58 -13.58 9.18 19.08
C ASP A 58 -13.05 7.97 19.86
N ASN A 59 -13.46 6.75 19.47
CA ASN A 59 -12.91 5.50 20.00
C ASN A 59 -11.70 4.99 19.20
N TYR A 60 -11.07 5.85 18.38
CA TYR A 60 -9.80 5.60 17.69
C TYR A 60 -9.75 4.28 16.88
N GLY A 61 -10.90 3.79 16.41
CA GLY A 61 -10.96 2.55 15.64
C GLY A 61 -10.84 1.25 16.46
N PHE A 62 -10.91 1.31 17.80
CA PHE A 62 -10.76 0.14 18.70
C PHE A 62 -11.74 -1.01 18.39
N TYR A 63 -12.98 -0.68 18.03
CA TYR A 63 -14.02 -1.69 17.79
C TYR A 63 -14.00 -2.29 16.38
N GLY A 64 -13.29 -1.66 15.44
CA GLY A 64 -13.37 -1.99 14.02
C GLY A 64 -14.75 -1.70 13.41
N GLY A 65 -14.81 -1.57 12.09
CA GLY A 65 -16.08 -1.52 11.36
C GLY A 65 -16.73 -0.14 11.21
N GLN A 66 -16.09 0.95 11.62
CA GLN A 66 -16.55 2.34 11.45
C GLN A 66 -16.42 2.85 9.99
N TRP A 67 -16.79 2.02 9.01
CA TRP A 67 -16.60 2.31 7.59
C TRP A 67 -17.43 3.50 7.11
N LYS A 68 -18.60 3.74 7.72
CA LYS A 68 -19.43 4.91 7.45
C LYS A 68 -18.72 6.20 7.83
N ASP A 69 -18.28 6.31 9.08
CA ASP A 69 -17.63 7.50 9.58
C ASP A 69 -16.30 7.71 8.84
N TYR A 70 -15.62 6.62 8.51
CA TYR A 70 -14.42 6.66 7.67
C TYR A 70 -14.69 7.25 6.28
N GLN A 71 -15.77 6.81 5.61
CA GLN A 71 -16.19 7.38 4.34
C GLN A 71 -16.54 8.86 4.47
N ILE A 72 -17.19 9.28 5.56
CA ILE A 72 -17.49 10.70 5.83
C ILE A 72 -16.19 11.51 5.99
N THR A 73 -15.21 10.99 6.71
CA THR A 73 -13.88 11.61 6.87
C THR A 73 -13.18 11.79 5.52
N LEU A 74 -13.16 10.75 4.68
CA LEU A 74 -12.59 10.83 3.33
C LEU A 74 -13.33 11.86 2.45
N GLN A 75 -14.67 11.85 2.47
CA GLN A 75 -15.49 12.80 1.72
C GLN A 75 -15.22 14.24 2.14
N LYS A 76 -15.07 14.50 3.45
CA LYS A 76 -14.72 15.82 3.98
C LYS A 76 -13.35 16.26 3.48
N PHE A 77 -12.33 15.41 3.60
CA PHE A 77 -10.98 15.70 3.11
C PHE A 77 -10.96 16.04 1.61
N ILE A 78 -11.66 15.26 0.78
CA ILE A 78 -11.81 15.53 -0.65
C ILE A 78 -12.47 16.90 -0.87
N THR A 79 -13.59 17.15 -0.19
CA THR A 79 -14.37 18.38 -0.33
C THR A 79 -13.55 19.61 0.03
N ASP A 80 -12.76 19.55 1.11
CA ASP A 80 -11.93 20.64 1.56
C ASP A 80 -10.77 20.92 0.59
N CYS A 81 -10.15 19.88 0.02
CA CYS A 81 -9.18 20.03 -1.07
C CYS A 81 -9.81 20.63 -2.34
N SER A 82 -11.00 20.17 -2.75
CA SER A 82 -11.67 20.69 -3.94
C SER A 82 -12.01 22.18 -3.85
N LYS A 83 -12.29 22.72 -2.65
CA LYS A 83 -12.46 24.17 -2.43
C LYS A 83 -11.20 24.98 -2.75
N LEU A 84 -10.03 24.34 -2.76
CA LEU A 84 -8.74 24.93 -3.11
C LEU A 84 -8.36 24.67 -4.58
N ASN A 85 -9.30 24.22 -5.43
CA ASN A 85 -9.05 23.83 -6.83
C ASN A 85 -8.02 22.70 -6.98
N LEU A 86 -7.96 21.80 -5.99
CA LEU A 86 -7.12 20.61 -6.04
C LEU A 86 -7.89 19.40 -6.56
N LYS A 87 -7.30 18.76 -7.56
CA LYS A 87 -7.66 17.41 -8.01
C LYS A 87 -6.75 16.39 -7.35
N LEU A 88 -7.33 15.52 -6.52
CA LEU A 88 -6.58 14.51 -5.79
C LEU A 88 -6.36 13.25 -6.65
N VAL A 89 -5.14 12.73 -6.59
CA VAL A 89 -4.76 11.44 -7.20
C VAL A 89 -4.16 10.56 -6.11
N PHE A 90 -4.93 9.56 -5.69
CA PHE A 90 -4.53 8.64 -4.63
C PHE A 90 -3.78 7.46 -5.23
N ILE A 91 -2.56 7.25 -4.77
CA ILE A 91 -1.69 6.20 -5.29
C ILE A 91 -1.36 5.25 -4.13
N PHE A 92 -1.62 3.97 -4.36
CA PHE A 92 -1.45 2.89 -3.39
C PHE A 92 -0.34 1.94 -3.82
N ASP A 93 0.36 1.41 -2.84
CA ASP A 93 1.26 0.27 -3.03
C ASP A 93 0.53 -0.90 -3.68
N GLY A 94 1.26 -1.59 -4.54
CA GLY A 94 0.81 -2.76 -5.26
C GLY A 94 1.14 -4.07 -4.55
N THR A 95 2.01 -4.85 -5.17
CA THR A 95 2.36 -6.19 -4.70
C THR A 95 3.57 -6.15 -3.80
N LEU A 96 3.57 -6.96 -2.75
CA LEU A 96 4.76 -7.15 -1.92
C LEU A 96 5.95 -7.62 -2.77
N GLU A 97 7.05 -6.87 -2.70
CA GLU A 97 8.31 -7.26 -3.32
C GLU A 97 8.93 -8.46 -2.59
N VAL A 98 9.51 -9.41 -3.33
CA VAL A 98 10.06 -10.65 -2.74
C VAL A 98 11.22 -10.34 -1.78
N SER A 99 12.02 -9.33 -2.11
CA SER A 99 13.11 -8.78 -1.28
C SER A 99 12.61 -8.27 0.09
N LYS A 100 11.35 -7.82 0.17
CA LYS A 100 10.73 -7.28 1.39
C LYS A 100 10.00 -8.33 2.24
N LYS A 101 9.97 -9.60 1.84
CA LYS A 101 9.27 -10.68 2.59
C LYS A 101 9.68 -10.75 4.07
N THR A 102 10.97 -10.57 4.38
CA THR A 102 11.46 -10.59 5.77
C THR A 102 10.96 -9.40 6.58
N VAL A 103 10.98 -8.19 5.99
CA VAL A 103 10.47 -6.97 6.63
C VAL A 103 8.97 -7.10 6.87
N TRP A 104 8.25 -7.56 5.85
CA TRP A 104 6.82 -7.84 5.92
C TRP A 104 6.50 -8.84 7.03
N TYR A 105 7.25 -9.94 7.14
CA TYR A 105 7.05 -10.93 8.19
C TYR A 105 7.27 -10.34 9.60
N ASN A 106 8.30 -9.51 9.76
CA ASN A 106 8.55 -8.85 11.04
C ASN A 106 7.44 -7.86 11.40
N ARG A 107 6.91 -7.11 10.42
CA ARG A 107 5.73 -6.24 10.60
C ARG A 107 4.48 -7.06 10.96
N ALA A 108 4.26 -8.20 10.31
CA ALA A 108 3.17 -9.13 10.62
C ALA A 108 3.24 -9.62 12.07
N LYS A 109 4.43 -10.07 12.49
CA LYS A 109 4.68 -10.54 13.85
C LYS A 109 4.40 -9.47 14.89
N GLU A 110 4.76 -8.23 14.62
CA GLU A 110 4.49 -7.12 15.53
C GLU A 110 3.00 -6.76 15.56
N GLY A 111 2.33 -6.78 14.41
CA GLY A 111 0.87 -6.58 14.34
C GLY A 111 0.09 -7.62 15.16
N ILE A 112 0.50 -8.89 15.14
CA ILE A 112 -0.10 -9.94 15.99
C ILE A 112 0.10 -9.61 17.48
N ARG A 113 1.30 -9.17 17.90
CA ARG A 113 1.56 -8.81 19.30
C ARG A 113 0.73 -7.62 19.76
N ILE A 114 0.59 -6.60 18.91
CA ILE A 114 -0.27 -5.44 19.18
C ILE A 114 -1.72 -5.92 19.32
N THR A 115 -2.19 -6.78 18.42
CA THR A 115 -3.53 -7.39 18.48
C THR A 115 -3.75 -8.13 19.79
N GLU A 116 -2.88 -9.08 20.16
CA GLU A 116 -2.96 -9.81 21.43
C GLU A 116 -3.02 -8.87 22.64
N ARG A 117 -2.26 -7.78 22.59
CA ARG A 117 -2.26 -6.75 23.64
C ARG A 117 -3.59 -6.02 23.71
N VAL A 118 -4.14 -5.57 22.58
CA VAL A 118 -5.45 -4.90 22.49
C VAL A 118 -6.55 -5.80 23.05
N PHE A 119 -6.62 -7.06 22.62
CA PHE A 119 -7.61 -8.01 23.17
C PHE A 119 -7.45 -8.20 24.69
N SER A 120 -6.22 -8.31 25.20
CA SER A 120 -5.98 -8.42 26.65
C SER A 120 -6.42 -7.18 27.43
N LEU A 121 -6.36 -5.98 26.83
CA LEU A 121 -6.84 -4.73 27.43
C LEU A 121 -8.37 -4.69 27.45
N ILE A 122 -9.01 -5.05 26.33
CA ILE A 122 -10.47 -5.17 26.21
C ILE A 122 -11.03 -6.14 27.27
N GLU A 123 -10.42 -7.33 27.41
CA GLU A 123 -10.81 -8.32 28.42
C GLU A 123 -10.72 -7.81 29.86
N LYS A 124 -9.81 -6.87 30.12
CA LYS A 124 -9.63 -6.24 31.44
C LYS A 124 -10.53 -5.02 31.65
N GLY A 125 -11.34 -4.65 30.65
CA GLY A 125 -12.14 -3.43 30.67
C GLY A 125 -11.29 -2.16 30.70
N VAL A 126 -10.05 -2.21 30.23
CA VAL A 126 -9.13 -1.08 30.19
C VAL A 126 -9.29 -0.38 28.84
N PHE A 127 -9.97 0.76 28.85
CA PHE A 127 -10.04 1.68 27.73
C PHE A 127 -8.88 2.67 27.91
N GLN A 128 -7.77 2.44 27.21
CA GLN A 128 -6.60 3.32 27.29
C GLN A 128 -6.73 4.48 26.30
N ASP A 129 -6.43 5.70 26.76
CA ASP A 129 -6.17 6.88 25.92
C ASP A 129 -4.82 6.79 25.16
N GLU A 130 -4.16 5.63 25.17
CA GLU A 130 -2.82 5.45 24.62
C GLU A 130 -2.88 5.08 23.13
N TYR A 131 -2.56 6.08 22.29
CA TYR A 131 -2.41 5.99 20.84
C TYR A 131 -1.36 4.96 20.34
N GLU A 132 -0.61 4.33 21.25
CA GLU A 132 0.50 3.43 20.92
C GLU A 132 0.04 2.12 20.25
N TYR A 133 -1.24 1.75 20.40
CA TYR A 133 -1.81 0.51 19.85
C TYR A 133 -2.73 0.71 18.65
N LEU A 134 -2.74 1.91 18.06
CA LEU A 134 -3.63 2.22 16.95
C LEU A 134 -3.16 1.54 15.67
N THR A 135 -3.93 0.53 15.30
CA THR A 135 -3.80 -0.16 14.04
C THR A 135 -5.12 0.03 13.28
N GLY A 136 -5.05 0.16 11.96
CA GLY A 136 -6.23 0.26 11.09
C GLY A 136 -6.64 -1.13 10.58
N PRO A 137 -7.93 -1.41 10.38
CA PRO A 137 -8.44 -2.77 10.18
C PRO A 137 -7.77 -3.50 9.01
N PRO A 138 -7.78 -4.84 9.02
CA PRO A 138 -7.28 -5.63 7.91
C PRO A 138 -7.96 -5.22 6.58
N GLY A 139 -7.18 -5.04 5.52
CA GLY A 139 -7.70 -4.62 4.21
C GLY A 139 -8.03 -3.13 4.10
N LEU A 140 -7.70 -2.29 5.09
CA LEU A 140 -7.97 -0.85 5.06
C LEU A 140 -7.53 -0.17 3.77
N SER A 141 -6.34 -0.46 3.24
CA SER A 141 -5.86 0.11 1.97
C SER A 141 -6.82 -0.19 0.80
N TYR A 142 -7.25 -1.44 0.67
CA TYR A 142 -8.17 -1.88 -0.37
C TYR A 142 -9.54 -1.21 -0.23
N PHE A 143 -10.11 -1.21 0.97
CA PHE A 143 -11.41 -0.58 1.23
C PHE A 143 -11.36 0.93 1.01
N THR A 144 -10.26 1.58 1.38
CA THR A 144 -10.04 3.01 1.13
C THR A 144 -10.05 3.30 -0.36
N GLY A 145 -9.28 2.55 -1.16
CA GLY A 145 -9.27 2.74 -2.60
C GLY A 145 -10.64 2.49 -3.25
N TYR A 146 -11.42 1.53 -2.74
CA TYR A 146 -12.80 1.30 -3.19
C TYR A 146 -13.72 2.48 -2.86
N ILE A 147 -13.70 2.97 -1.61
CA ILE A 147 -14.48 4.13 -1.18
C ILE A 147 -14.11 5.35 -2.02
N LEU A 148 -12.82 5.67 -2.15
CA LEU A 148 -12.33 6.80 -2.94
C LEU A 148 -12.78 6.72 -4.40
N SER A 149 -12.74 5.53 -5.01
CA SER A 149 -13.21 5.32 -6.39
C SER A 149 -14.71 5.59 -6.51
N ASN A 150 -15.52 5.14 -5.54
CA ASN A 150 -16.95 5.42 -5.49
C ASN A 150 -17.26 6.90 -5.24
N LEU A 151 -16.38 7.62 -4.54
CA LEU A 151 -16.43 9.08 -4.38
C LEU A 151 -15.89 9.84 -5.62
N GLY A 152 -15.66 9.14 -6.73
CA GLY A 152 -15.24 9.72 -8.01
C GLY A 152 -13.78 10.16 -8.08
N GLN A 153 -12.95 9.74 -7.12
CA GLN A 153 -11.53 10.11 -7.10
C GLN A 153 -10.71 9.20 -8.02
N THR A 154 -9.57 9.73 -8.49
CA THR A 154 -8.61 8.92 -9.25
C THR A 154 -7.79 8.08 -8.27
N VAL A 155 -7.91 6.75 -8.40
CA VAL A 155 -7.17 5.77 -7.59
C VAL A 155 -6.25 4.96 -8.50
N ILE A 156 -4.97 4.91 -8.17
CA ILE A 156 -3.95 4.16 -8.91
C ILE A 156 -3.31 3.18 -7.94
N TYR A 157 -3.24 1.92 -8.35
CA TYR A 157 -2.42 0.92 -7.66
C TYR A 157 -1.19 0.59 -8.50
N THR A 158 -0.03 0.60 -7.86
CA THR A 158 1.25 0.32 -8.52
C THR A 158 1.46 -1.20 -8.64
N ASP A 159 2.58 -1.59 -9.25
CA ASP A 159 2.95 -3.02 -9.38
C ASP A 159 3.81 -3.50 -8.20
N GLY A 160 4.43 -2.58 -7.46
CA GLY A 160 5.33 -2.82 -6.32
C GLY A 160 5.16 -1.73 -5.26
N ASP A 161 6.26 -1.18 -4.74
CA ASP A 161 6.16 0.03 -3.91
C ASP A 161 5.75 1.25 -4.74
N ALA A 162 4.99 2.15 -4.13
CA ALA A 162 4.43 3.30 -4.82
C ALA A 162 5.39 4.48 -4.95
N ASP A 163 6.44 4.58 -4.15
CA ASP A 163 7.31 5.77 -4.07
C ASP A 163 7.82 6.25 -5.44
N TYR A 164 8.33 5.31 -6.25
CA TYR A 164 8.82 5.59 -7.60
C TYR A 164 7.71 6.11 -8.51
N ASP A 165 6.58 5.39 -8.56
CA ASP A 165 5.47 5.71 -9.46
C ASP A 165 4.77 7.01 -9.05
N ILE A 166 4.69 7.30 -7.75
CA ILE A 166 4.18 8.56 -7.20
C ILE A 166 5.06 9.72 -7.63
N MET A 167 6.38 9.61 -7.42
CA MET A 167 7.30 10.67 -7.78
C MET A 167 7.38 10.87 -9.30
N LYS A 168 7.38 9.77 -10.05
CA LYS A 168 7.29 9.80 -11.52
C LYS A 168 6.02 10.54 -11.96
N PHE A 169 4.85 10.15 -11.43
CA PHE A 169 3.59 10.81 -11.75
C PHE A 169 3.65 12.31 -11.46
N ALA A 170 4.15 12.70 -10.28
CA ALA A 170 4.23 14.09 -9.88
C ALA A 170 5.15 14.92 -10.80
N VAL A 171 6.30 14.37 -11.18
CA VAL A 171 7.26 15.05 -12.08
C VAL A 171 6.76 15.12 -13.52
N GLU A 172 6.13 14.05 -14.02
CA GLU A 172 5.62 14.00 -15.40
C GLU A 172 4.30 14.76 -15.60
N THR A 173 3.61 15.14 -14.50
CA THR A 173 2.35 15.90 -14.54
C THR A 173 2.61 17.41 -14.36
N PRO A 174 2.48 18.24 -15.41
CA PRO A 174 2.86 19.65 -15.34
C PRO A 174 2.08 20.44 -14.29
N ASP A 175 0.79 20.16 -14.15
CA ASP A 175 -0.13 20.79 -13.20
C ASP A 175 -0.08 20.19 -11.78
N CYS A 176 0.87 19.29 -11.51
CA CYS A 176 1.03 18.71 -10.17
C CYS A 176 1.80 19.65 -9.25
N ILE A 177 1.17 20.01 -8.12
CA ILE A 177 1.75 20.91 -7.11
C ILE A 177 2.78 20.20 -6.21
N GLY A 178 2.72 18.87 -6.13
CA GLY A 178 3.56 18.09 -5.24
C GLY A 178 2.98 16.73 -4.86
N VAL A 179 3.64 16.12 -3.88
CA VAL A 179 3.28 14.85 -3.28
C VAL A 179 2.99 15.08 -1.80
N VAL A 180 1.97 14.46 -1.25
CA VAL A 180 1.79 14.36 0.20
C VAL A 180 2.20 12.96 0.65
N ALA A 181 3.27 12.86 1.44
CA ALA A 181 3.83 11.58 1.88
C ALA A 181 4.68 11.72 3.14
N ASN A 182 4.68 10.71 4.02
CA ASN A 182 5.48 10.72 5.25
C ASN A 182 6.90 10.16 5.02
N ASP A 183 7.13 9.46 3.91
CA ASP A 183 8.43 8.88 3.60
C ASP A 183 9.46 9.95 3.21
N THR A 184 10.68 9.82 3.72
CA THR A 184 11.77 10.75 3.38
C THR A 184 12.53 10.35 2.11
N ASP A 185 12.26 9.17 1.56
CA ASP A 185 12.82 8.71 0.28
C ASP A 185 12.38 9.56 -0.90
N TYR A 186 11.23 10.24 -0.82
CA TYR A 186 10.81 11.24 -1.81
C TYR A 186 11.81 12.39 -1.98
N LEU A 187 12.64 12.67 -0.95
CA LEU A 187 13.71 13.67 -1.01
C LEU A 187 14.97 13.15 -1.73
N ALA A 188 15.08 11.84 -1.93
CA ALA A 188 16.21 11.22 -2.61
C ALA A 188 16.14 11.34 -4.14
N TYR A 189 14.94 11.47 -4.70
CA TYR A 189 14.73 11.61 -6.15
C TYR A 189 15.23 12.95 -6.66
N PRO A 190 16.12 13.00 -7.65
CA PRO A 190 16.50 14.25 -8.30
C PRO A 190 15.30 14.88 -9.04
N GLY A 191 15.23 16.19 -9.11
CA GLY A 191 14.13 16.94 -9.73
C GLY A 191 12.78 16.73 -9.05
N SER A 192 12.75 16.24 -7.80
CA SER A 192 11.49 15.91 -7.13
C SER A 192 10.62 17.14 -6.96
N LYS A 193 9.31 16.95 -7.16
CA LYS A 193 8.29 17.94 -6.82
C LYS A 193 8.26 18.16 -5.30
N PRO A 194 7.66 19.27 -4.83
CA PRO A 194 7.45 19.53 -3.42
C PRO A 194 6.84 18.33 -2.68
N VAL A 195 7.36 18.04 -1.49
CA VAL A 195 6.86 16.95 -0.63
C VAL A 195 6.24 17.56 0.62
N PHE A 196 4.92 17.57 0.66
CA PHE A 196 4.11 18.00 1.79
C PHE A 196 4.09 16.93 2.88
N ILE A 197 4.15 17.37 4.13
CA ILE A 197 4.15 16.49 5.30
C ILE A 197 2.68 16.22 5.69
N PRO A 198 2.22 14.96 5.68
CA PRO A 198 0.84 14.60 5.94
C PRO A 198 0.26 15.23 7.21
N GLU A 199 1.01 15.12 8.31
CA GLU A 199 0.57 15.57 9.64
C GLU A 199 0.32 17.08 9.73
N TYR A 200 0.78 17.86 8.75
CA TYR A 200 0.62 19.31 8.71
C TYR A 200 -0.07 19.80 7.44
N PHE A 201 -0.66 18.92 6.64
CA PHE A 201 -1.40 19.28 5.44
C PHE A 201 -2.86 19.57 5.81
N ASP A 202 -3.22 20.85 5.88
CA ASP A 202 -4.50 21.33 6.38
C ASP A 202 -5.24 22.13 5.30
N PRO A 203 -6.04 21.47 4.46
CA PRO A 203 -6.82 22.15 3.42
C PRO A 203 -7.91 23.05 3.99
N VAL A 204 -8.40 22.80 5.21
CA VAL A 204 -9.46 23.62 5.83
C VAL A 204 -8.92 25.02 6.14
N ASN A 205 -7.73 25.08 6.71
CA ASN A 205 -7.08 26.35 7.06
C ASN A 205 -6.15 26.87 5.96
N ASN A 206 -6.14 26.23 4.79
CA ASN A 206 -5.32 26.58 3.64
C ASN A 206 -3.82 26.69 3.99
N LYS A 207 -3.31 25.71 4.75
CA LYS A 207 -1.93 25.69 5.25
C LYS A 207 -1.32 24.31 5.06
N ALA A 208 -0.04 24.29 4.71
CA ALA A 208 0.74 23.07 4.69
C ALA A 208 2.15 23.29 5.22
N LEU A 209 2.78 22.22 5.72
CA LEU A 209 4.23 22.15 5.85
C LEU A 209 4.79 21.25 4.75
N MET A 210 5.91 21.64 4.15
CA MET A 210 6.66 20.79 3.22
C MET A 210 8.14 20.73 3.58
N TRP A 211 8.83 19.69 3.13
CA TRP A 211 10.27 19.58 3.27
C TRP A 211 11.00 20.63 2.43
N ASN A 212 11.96 21.33 3.04
CA ASN A 212 12.82 22.29 2.35
C ASN A 212 14.05 21.59 1.78
N LYS A 213 13.88 20.91 0.64
CA LYS A 213 14.97 20.21 -0.03
C LYS A 213 16.17 21.13 -0.35
N PRO A 214 16.00 22.37 -0.84
CA PRO A 214 17.14 23.29 -1.02
C PRO A 214 17.93 23.58 0.25
N ALA A 215 17.25 23.81 1.39
CA ALA A 215 17.93 24.01 2.67
C ALA A 215 18.67 22.74 3.14
N LEU A 216 18.06 21.58 2.93
CA LEU A 216 18.69 20.28 3.21
C LEU A 216 19.96 20.09 2.38
N LEU A 217 19.88 20.26 1.05
CA LEU A 217 21.02 20.15 0.13
C LEU A 217 22.13 21.12 0.52
N LYS A 218 21.80 22.38 0.82
CA LYS A 218 22.77 23.38 1.31
C LYS A 218 23.42 22.97 2.62
N LYS A 219 22.64 22.44 3.58
CA LYS A 219 23.15 21.98 4.87
C LYS A 219 24.09 20.79 4.70
N LEU A 220 23.73 19.87 3.82
CA LEU A 220 24.54 18.72 3.46
C LEU A 220 25.71 19.10 2.54
N ARG A 221 25.69 20.24 1.83
CA ARG A 221 26.67 20.55 0.77
C ARG A 221 26.70 19.46 -0.30
N LEU A 222 25.51 19.03 -0.71
CA LEU A 222 25.28 18.07 -1.78
C LEU A 222 24.56 18.77 -2.92
N GLU A 223 24.83 18.30 -4.13
CA GLU A 223 23.98 18.60 -5.27
C GLU A 223 22.78 17.65 -5.28
N GLU A 224 21.75 18.00 -6.02
CA GLU A 224 20.52 17.21 -6.09
C GLU A 224 20.78 15.80 -6.64
N GLU A 225 21.71 15.63 -7.58
CA GLU A 225 22.03 14.33 -8.16
C GLU A 225 22.86 13.44 -7.23
N ASP A 226 23.35 13.96 -6.10
CA ASP A 226 24.04 13.18 -5.08
C ASP A 226 23.07 12.49 -4.11
N MET A 227 21.81 12.94 -4.06
CA MET A 227 20.81 12.46 -3.11
C MET A 227 20.50 10.96 -3.21
N PRO A 228 20.39 10.35 -4.40
CA PRO A 228 20.25 8.90 -4.52
C PRO A 228 21.37 8.13 -3.83
N VAL A 229 22.62 8.51 -4.09
CA VAL A 229 23.79 7.86 -3.51
C VAL A 229 23.83 8.07 -1.99
N PHE A 230 23.51 9.29 -1.55
CA PHE A 230 23.40 9.61 -0.13
C PHE A 230 22.37 8.71 0.58
N ALA A 231 21.16 8.60 0.04
CA ALA A 231 20.09 7.75 0.59
C ALA A 231 20.56 6.29 0.74
N CYS A 232 21.19 5.73 -0.30
CA CYS A 232 21.72 4.37 -0.29
C CYS A 232 22.81 4.15 0.77
N LEU A 233 23.72 5.12 0.97
CA LEU A 233 24.78 5.02 1.98
C LEU A 233 24.25 5.19 3.41
N MET A 234 23.24 6.04 3.57
CA MET A 234 22.57 6.22 4.85
C MET A 234 21.69 5.01 5.22
N GLY A 235 21.32 4.21 4.23
CA GLY A 235 20.45 3.05 4.36
C GLY A 235 18.98 3.46 4.23
N ASN A 236 18.29 2.76 3.34
CA ASN A 236 16.87 2.87 3.04
C ASN A 236 16.24 1.47 3.06
N ASP A 237 14.95 1.37 2.74
CA ASP A 237 14.18 0.12 2.81
C ASP A 237 14.64 -0.95 1.80
N THR A 238 15.43 -0.58 0.79
CA THR A 238 15.97 -1.48 -0.24
C THR A 238 17.42 -1.92 0.03
N THR A 239 18.08 -1.36 1.06
CA THR A 239 19.49 -1.67 1.39
C THR A 239 19.69 -2.94 2.24
N ALA A 240 18.63 -3.74 2.42
CA ALA A 240 18.66 -4.95 3.26
C ALA A 240 19.77 -5.94 2.87
N GLU A 241 20.07 -6.06 1.56
CA GLU A 241 21.02 -7.03 1.02
C GLU A 241 22.50 -6.74 1.34
N TYR A 242 22.83 -5.52 1.77
CA TYR A 242 24.20 -5.12 2.13
C TYR A 242 24.23 -4.29 3.42
N THR A 243 23.27 -4.56 4.31
CA THR A 243 23.10 -3.84 5.57
C THR A 243 24.28 -4.06 6.52
N ASP A 244 24.90 -5.24 6.52
CA ASP A 244 26.07 -5.52 7.36
C ASP A 244 27.28 -4.68 6.94
N GLU A 245 27.50 -4.51 5.65
CA GLU A 245 28.53 -3.65 5.08
C GLU A 245 28.26 -2.19 5.41
N LEU A 246 27.01 -1.74 5.33
CA LEU A 246 26.61 -0.39 5.78
C LEU A 246 26.83 -0.20 7.28
N ILE A 247 26.52 -1.21 8.11
CA ILE A 247 26.75 -1.18 9.55
C ILE A 247 28.25 -1.14 9.83
N GLN A 248 29.07 -1.94 9.15
CA GLN A 248 30.53 -1.92 9.30
C GLN A 248 31.12 -0.58 8.87
N PHE A 249 30.63 -0.02 7.76
CA PHE A 249 30.98 1.33 7.33
C PHE A 249 30.62 2.34 8.43
N LYS A 250 29.37 2.37 8.91
CA LYS A 250 28.91 3.25 10.00
C LYS A 250 29.71 3.06 11.29
N LYS A 251 30.09 1.83 11.66
CA LYS A 251 30.93 1.52 12.82
C LYS A 251 32.36 2.06 12.66
N LYS A 252 32.98 1.89 11.47
CA LYS A 252 34.30 2.49 11.14
C LYS A 252 34.28 4.02 11.21
N LEU A 253 33.10 4.63 11.11
CA LEU A 253 32.93 6.09 11.20
C LEU A 253 32.90 6.62 12.64
N ARG A 254 33.02 5.77 13.67
CA ARG A 254 33.00 6.09 15.12
C ARG A 254 31.72 6.81 15.55
N GLY A 255 30.64 6.05 15.72
CA GLY A 255 29.63 6.27 16.77
C GLY A 255 28.48 7.25 16.53
N GLU A 256 28.62 8.29 15.69
CA GLU A 256 27.56 9.31 15.56
C GLU A 256 27.12 9.60 14.11
N TRP A 257 25.82 9.78 13.91
CA TRP A 257 25.17 10.13 12.63
C TRP A 257 25.81 11.35 11.96
N ASN A 258 26.08 12.40 12.74
CA ASN A 258 26.69 13.64 12.27
C ASN A 258 28.09 13.42 11.66
N GLN A 259 28.84 12.42 12.14
CA GLN A 259 30.17 12.08 11.62
C GLN A 259 30.09 11.24 10.33
N SER A 260 29.06 10.40 10.21
CA SER A 260 28.80 9.59 9.02
C SER A 260 28.37 10.47 7.85
N VAL A 261 27.46 11.41 8.11
CA VAL A 261 27.12 12.48 7.15
C VAL A 261 28.37 13.27 6.81
N ALA A 262 29.10 13.87 7.77
CA ALA A 262 30.28 14.68 7.49
C ALA A 262 31.36 13.99 6.63
N LYS A 263 31.56 12.67 6.78
CA LYS A 263 32.49 11.90 5.94
C LYS A 263 31.89 11.50 4.59
N ALA A 264 30.60 11.19 4.50
CA ALA A 264 29.91 11.05 3.20
C ALA A 264 30.05 12.35 2.41
N LEU A 265 29.82 13.50 3.04
CA LEU A 265 30.02 14.82 2.43
C LEU A 265 31.47 15.05 1.97
N ASN A 266 32.47 14.51 2.67
CA ASN A 266 33.87 14.60 2.23
C ASN A 266 34.16 13.71 1.01
N ILE A 267 33.43 12.62 0.83
CA ILE A 267 33.49 11.79 -0.38
C ILE A 267 32.86 12.55 -1.55
N PHE A 268 31.67 13.14 -1.34
CA PHE A 268 30.97 13.94 -2.36
C PHE A 268 31.76 15.18 -2.80
N LYS A 269 32.47 15.87 -1.89
CA LYS A 269 33.39 16.97 -2.24
C LYS A 269 34.53 16.57 -3.18
N ARG A 270 34.84 15.28 -3.31
CA ARG A 270 35.90 14.73 -4.19
C ARG A 270 35.34 14.19 -5.51
N ARG A 271 34.06 14.42 -5.83
CA ARG A 271 33.35 13.89 -7.01
C ARG A 271 34.01 14.19 -8.36
N ASN A 272 34.91 15.17 -8.46
CA ASN A 272 35.71 15.41 -9.68
C ASN A 272 36.57 14.18 -10.02
N GLY A 273 35.99 13.24 -10.78
CA GLY A 273 36.62 12.01 -11.27
C GLY A 273 36.18 10.70 -10.58
N TYR A 274 35.25 10.73 -9.62
CA TYR A 274 34.74 9.52 -8.95
C TYR A 274 33.43 9.04 -9.58
N ASN A 275 33.39 7.78 -10.03
CA ASN A 275 32.15 7.11 -10.43
C ASN A 275 31.60 6.21 -9.30
N LEU A 276 30.37 5.71 -9.47
CA LEU A 276 29.71 4.89 -8.44
C LEU A 276 30.50 3.63 -8.06
N LYS A 277 31.19 3.01 -9.02
CA LYS A 277 32.04 1.83 -8.80
C LYS A 277 33.23 2.14 -7.90
N MET A 278 33.91 3.26 -8.14
CA MET A 278 35.03 3.71 -7.29
C MET A 278 34.56 4.00 -5.87
N LEU A 279 33.39 4.62 -5.73
CA LEU A 279 32.77 4.89 -4.44
C LEU A 279 32.49 3.59 -3.66
N GLN A 280 31.83 2.64 -4.31
CA GLN A 280 31.49 1.36 -3.71
C GLN A 280 32.75 0.61 -3.24
N ASN A 281 33.78 0.52 -4.07
CA ASN A 281 35.05 -0.12 -3.70
C ASN A 281 35.72 0.54 -2.48
N GLN A 282 35.51 1.83 -2.28
CA GLN A 282 36.09 2.55 -1.14
C GLN A 282 35.25 2.40 0.14
N VAL A 283 33.93 2.41 0.02
CA VAL A 283 32.99 2.56 1.14
C VAL A 283 32.42 1.22 1.59
N ILE A 284 32.04 0.39 0.63
CA ILE A 284 31.37 -0.92 0.83
C ILE A 284 31.96 -1.96 -0.15
N PRO A 285 33.28 -2.25 -0.10
CA PRO A 285 33.97 -3.10 -1.09
C PRO A 285 33.42 -4.53 -1.18
N GLN A 286 32.73 -5.00 -0.15
CA GLN A 286 32.15 -6.35 -0.09
C GLN A 286 30.74 -6.41 -0.71
N CYS A 287 30.08 -5.25 -0.91
CA CYS A 287 28.80 -5.19 -1.60
C CYS A 287 29.00 -5.52 -3.09
N LYS A 288 28.09 -6.29 -3.68
CA LYS A 288 28.11 -6.57 -5.13
C LYS A 288 27.74 -5.31 -5.91
N GLU A 289 28.49 -4.99 -6.96
CA GLU A 289 28.29 -3.77 -7.77
C GLU A 289 26.91 -3.65 -8.39
N LEU A 290 26.35 -4.78 -8.81
CA LEU A 290 25.00 -4.82 -9.36
C LEU A 290 23.94 -4.41 -8.34
N ILE A 291 24.12 -4.68 -7.04
CA ILE A 291 23.14 -4.36 -5.99
C ILE A 291 23.21 -2.87 -5.64
N PHE A 292 24.39 -2.33 -5.37
CA PHE A 292 24.49 -0.91 -5.02
C PHE A 292 24.07 -0.01 -6.19
N SER A 293 24.45 -0.38 -7.42
CA SER A 293 24.05 0.38 -8.61
C SER A 293 22.57 0.22 -8.97
N SER A 294 21.93 -0.92 -8.69
CA SER A 294 20.48 -1.08 -8.91
C SER A 294 19.69 -0.22 -7.93
N VAL A 295 20.09 -0.17 -6.66
CA VAL A 295 19.42 0.66 -5.65
C VAL A 295 19.60 2.16 -5.91
N VAL A 296 20.77 2.61 -6.38
CA VAL A 296 20.91 4.03 -6.80
C VAL A 296 20.03 4.33 -8.01
N ARG A 297 19.90 3.38 -8.95
CA ARG A 297 19.05 3.53 -10.14
C ARG A 297 17.55 3.60 -9.83
N SER A 298 17.09 3.02 -8.72
CA SER A 298 15.66 3.07 -8.34
C SER A 298 15.19 4.48 -7.95
N TYR A 299 16.09 5.45 -7.76
CA TYR A 299 15.75 6.86 -7.55
C TYR A 299 15.86 7.72 -8.81
N ILE A 300 16.23 7.14 -9.96
CA ILE A 300 16.39 7.88 -11.21
C ILE A 300 15.09 7.76 -12.02
N LEU A 301 14.39 8.89 -12.17
CA LEU A 301 13.12 8.94 -12.91
C LEU A 301 13.37 8.81 -14.42
N PRO A 302 12.34 8.48 -15.23
CA PRO A 302 12.49 8.40 -16.67
C PRO A 302 13.06 9.71 -17.23
N THR A 303 13.91 9.61 -18.25
CA THR A 303 14.60 10.72 -18.92
C THR A 303 15.67 11.45 -18.09
N GLN A 304 15.82 11.16 -16.81
CA GLN A 304 16.90 11.72 -15.99
C GLN A 304 18.22 10.99 -16.23
N MET A 305 19.32 11.74 -16.15
CA MET A 305 20.68 11.19 -16.17
C MET A 305 21.31 11.33 -14.79
N SER A 306 22.01 10.30 -14.33
CA SER A 306 22.80 10.38 -13.11
C SER A 306 24.28 10.53 -13.45
N PRO A 307 24.98 11.53 -12.90
CA PRO A 307 26.42 11.69 -13.05
C PRO A 307 27.22 10.57 -12.37
N TRP A 308 26.59 9.80 -11.48
CA TRP A 308 27.20 8.65 -10.80
C TRP A 308 27.20 7.38 -11.65
N ILE A 309 26.30 7.28 -12.63
CA ILE A 309 26.07 6.07 -13.44
C ILE A 309 26.58 6.32 -14.85
N GLN A 310 27.59 5.57 -15.29
CA GLN A 310 28.13 5.63 -16.65
C GLN A 310 27.56 4.49 -17.52
N GLY A 311 27.18 4.79 -18.77
CA GLY A 311 26.66 3.82 -19.74
C GLY A 311 25.16 3.95 -20.04
N ASP A 312 24.70 3.32 -21.13
CA ASP A 312 23.36 3.47 -21.72
C ASP A 312 22.24 3.49 -20.67
N ASN A 313 21.29 4.42 -20.89
CA ASN A 313 20.01 4.56 -20.19
C ASN A 313 19.07 3.36 -20.48
N GLY A 314 19.62 2.16 -20.62
CA GLY A 314 18.87 0.93 -20.72
C GLY A 314 17.96 0.89 -19.52
N ALA A 315 16.68 1.14 -19.80
CA ALA A 315 15.62 1.22 -18.81
C ALA A 315 15.74 0.01 -17.90
N ILE A 316 16.30 0.21 -16.70
CA ILE A 316 15.94 -0.62 -15.58
C ILE A 316 14.65 0.01 -15.06
N GLY A 317 13.60 -0.04 -15.90
CA GLY A 317 12.27 -0.22 -15.36
C GLY A 317 12.40 -1.48 -14.53
N ASN A 318 12.27 -1.33 -13.21
CA ASN A 318 12.44 -2.32 -12.17
C ASN A 318 12.96 -3.68 -12.65
N GLN A 319 14.04 -4.18 -12.04
CA GLN A 319 14.31 -5.63 -11.98
C GLN A 319 13.17 -6.45 -11.33
N SER A 320 11.95 -5.92 -11.28
CA SER A 320 10.68 -6.61 -11.15
C SER A 320 9.95 -6.79 -12.50
N ALA A 321 10.65 -6.91 -13.63
CA ALA A 321 10.11 -7.68 -14.76
C ALA A 321 10.03 -9.16 -14.34
N LYS A 322 9.25 -9.45 -13.29
CA LYS A 322 8.72 -10.78 -13.06
C LYS A 322 7.96 -11.10 -14.32
N MET A 323 8.42 -12.12 -15.04
CA MET A 323 7.60 -12.71 -16.10
C MET A 323 6.22 -12.97 -15.50
N ASN A 324 5.17 -12.57 -16.22
CA ASN A 324 3.79 -12.88 -15.84
C ASN A 324 3.74 -14.37 -15.49
N LYS A 325 3.47 -14.70 -14.22
CA LYS A 325 3.49 -16.09 -13.75
C LYS A 325 2.50 -16.93 -14.55
N PHE A 326 1.39 -16.30 -14.90
CA PHE A 326 0.40 -16.85 -15.80
C PHE A 326 0.48 -16.18 -17.17
N GLN A 327 0.33 -16.99 -18.23
CA GLN A 327 0.27 -16.49 -19.60
C GLN A 327 -1.07 -15.76 -19.82
N CYS A 328 -1.02 -14.44 -19.69
CA CYS A 328 -2.16 -13.56 -19.88
C CYS A 328 -1.77 -12.41 -20.80
N SER A 329 -2.68 -11.95 -21.66
CA SER A 329 -2.37 -10.83 -22.56
C SER A 329 -2.30 -9.52 -21.77
N GLU A 330 -1.37 -8.63 -22.14
CA GLU A 330 -1.23 -7.32 -21.49
C GLU A 330 -2.51 -6.47 -21.60
N GLN A 331 -3.24 -6.59 -22.71
CA GLN A 331 -4.54 -5.92 -22.90
C GLN A 331 -5.58 -6.39 -21.88
N TYR A 332 -5.64 -7.69 -21.61
CA TYR A 332 -6.54 -8.23 -20.60
C TYR A 332 -6.10 -7.83 -19.19
N LEU A 333 -4.82 -7.93 -18.87
CA LEU A 333 -4.28 -7.50 -17.58
C LEU A 333 -4.55 -6.02 -17.30
N ALA A 334 -4.45 -5.14 -18.31
CA ALA A 334 -4.80 -3.72 -18.17
C ALA A 334 -6.29 -3.52 -17.86
N LYS A 335 -7.18 -4.25 -18.57
CA LYS A 335 -8.64 -4.24 -18.31
C LYS A 335 -8.96 -4.71 -16.89
N VAL A 336 -8.32 -5.79 -16.42
CA VAL A 336 -8.47 -6.30 -15.05
C VAL A 336 -7.95 -5.28 -14.04
N LYS A 337 -6.75 -4.72 -14.25
CA LYS A 337 -6.12 -3.75 -13.33
C LYS A 337 -7.03 -2.55 -13.06
N PHE A 338 -7.70 -2.07 -14.11
CA PHE A 338 -8.68 -0.99 -14.01
C PHE A 338 -9.91 -1.38 -13.17
N ARG A 339 -10.36 -2.63 -13.22
CA ARG A 339 -11.56 -3.09 -12.50
C ARG A 339 -11.30 -3.57 -11.08
N ASN A 340 -10.21 -4.30 -10.86
CA ASN A 340 -9.88 -4.88 -9.57
C ASN A 340 -8.37 -5.20 -9.49
N HIS A 341 -7.65 -4.44 -8.67
CA HIS A 341 -6.21 -4.61 -8.52
C HIS A 341 -5.81 -5.93 -7.85
N GLU A 342 -6.59 -6.43 -6.89
CA GLU A 342 -6.32 -7.71 -6.22
C GLU A 342 -6.35 -8.89 -7.19
N ILE A 343 -7.33 -8.90 -8.09
CA ILE A 343 -7.41 -9.89 -9.17
C ILE A 343 -6.26 -9.69 -10.16
N TYR A 344 -5.93 -8.45 -10.54
CA TYR A 344 -4.78 -8.17 -11.40
C TYR A 344 -3.49 -8.71 -10.80
N ARG A 345 -3.26 -8.47 -9.50
CA ARG A 345 -2.09 -8.96 -8.76
C ARG A 345 -2.02 -10.47 -8.82
N LEU A 346 -3.15 -11.15 -8.57
CA LEU A 346 -3.22 -12.60 -8.64
C LEU A 346 -2.91 -13.11 -10.06
N LEU A 347 -3.48 -12.51 -11.10
CA LEU A 347 -3.25 -12.93 -12.49
C LEU A 347 -1.83 -12.65 -12.96
N LYS A 348 -1.24 -11.53 -12.57
CA LYS A 348 0.11 -11.14 -13.00
C LYS A 348 1.19 -11.90 -12.25
N PHE A 349 1.07 -11.99 -10.93
CA PHE A 349 2.14 -12.51 -10.06
C PHE A 349 1.85 -13.89 -9.48
N GLY A 350 0.64 -14.42 -9.65
CA GLY A 350 0.22 -15.74 -9.13
C GLY A 350 0.50 -15.94 -7.65
N SER A 351 0.40 -14.86 -6.87
CA SER A 351 0.63 -14.85 -5.44
C SER A 351 -0.39 -13.96 -4.72
N ASN A 352 -0.75 -14.38 -3.51
CA ASN A 352 -1.60 -13.64 -2.59
C ASN A 352 -0.88 -13.49 -1.23
N TYR A 353 -0.60 -12.26 -0.84
CA TYR A 353 0.14 -11.93 0.38
C TYR A 353 -0.77 -11.13 1.30
N GLY A 354 -0.98 -11.59 2.53
CA GLY A 354 -1.98 -11.01 3.43
C GLY A 354 -1.48 -10.89 4.86
N LEU A 355 -1.53 -9.67 5.41
CA LEU A 355 -1.32 -9.35 6.84
C LEU A 355 -2.67 -9.47 7.56
N LEU A 356 -3.23 -10.67 7.63
CA LEU A 356 -4.63 -10.84 8.02
C LEU A 356 -4.85 -11.55 9.36
N ALA A 357 -3.85 -11.62 10.25
CA ALA A 357 -4.13 -12.12 11.60
C ALA A 357 -4.28 -11.01 12.61
N TRP A 358 -5.49 -10.46 12.64
CA TRP A 358 -6.00 -9.68 13.75
C TRP A 358 -6.88 -10.54 14.67
N GLU A 359 -6.62 -11.85 14.69
CA GLU A 359 -7.26 -12.77 15.60
C GLU A 359 -6.26 -13.18 16.69
N ASN A 360 -6.72 -13.21 17.93
CA ASN A 360 -5.97 -13.70 19.10
C ASN A 360 -5.99 -15.24 19.23
N GLY A 361 -6.45 -15.95 18.19
CA GLY A 361 -6.54 -17.41 18.16
C GLY A 361 -7.66 -18.01 19.03
N ILE A 362 -8.55 -17.20 19.63
CA ILE A 362 -9.74 -17.71 20.31
C ILE A 362 -10.61 -18.50 19.32
N TYR A 363 -10.89 -17.89 18.17
CA TYR A 363 -11.56 -18.51 17.04
C TYR A 363 -10.56 -19.06 16.02
N GLU A 364 -11.02 -19.97 15.17
CA GLU A 364 -10.26 -20.37 13.99
C GLU A 364 -9.96 -19.13 13.13
N PHE A 365 -8.69 -18.92 12.77
CA PHE A 365 -8.27 -17.80 11.93
C PHE A 365 -9.10 -17.75 10.65
N GLN A 366 -9.56 -16.55 10.26
CA GLN A 366 -10.40 -16.33 9.08
C GLN A 366 -9.77 -16.94 7.84
N PHE A 367 -8.44 -16.94 7.78
CA PHE A 367 -7.71 -17.48 6.67
C PHE A 367 -7.89 -18.99 6.50
N VAL A 368 -7.95 -19.71 7.61
CA VAL A 368 -8.24 -21.15 7.63
C VAL A 368 -9.69 -21.38 7.27
N VAL A 369 -10.61 -20.62 7.91
CA VAL A 369 -12.06 -20.73 7.70
C VAL A 369 -12.43 -20.53 6.23
N TYR A 370 -11.90 -19.48 5.60
CA TYR A 370 -12.24 -19.10 4.22
C TYR A 370 -11.38 -19.75 3.13
N ARG A 371 -10.52 -20.72 3.47
CA ARG A 371 -9.64 -21.39 2.51
C ARG A 371 -10.39 -22.00 1.34
N TYR A 372 -11.47 -22.72 1.64
CA TYR A 372 -12.30 -23.36 0.62
C TYR A 372 -12.90 -22.35 -0.37
N ILE A 373 -13.32 -21.18 0.13
CA ILE A 373 -13.85 -20.12 -0.73
C ILE A 373 -12.74 -19.61 -1.65
N ARG A 374 -11.55 -19.32 -1.11
CA ARG A 374 -10.42 -18.84 -1.93
C ARG A 374 -10.01 -19.83 -3.00
N GLU A 375 -9.93 -21.12 -2.68
CA GLU A 375 -9.67 -22.19 -3.65
C GLU A 375 -10.66 -22.15 -4.83
N ARG A 376 -11.95 -21.93 -4.55
CA ARG A 376 -13.00 -21.79 -5.56
C ARG A 376 -12.94 -20.47 -6.32
N LEU A 377 -12.65 -19.35 -5.66
CA LEU A 377 -12.44 -18.05 -6.31
C LEU A 377 -11.24 -18.10 -7.26
N TYR A 378 -10.14 -18.72 -6.87
CA TYR A 378 -9.00 -18.99 -7.76
C TYR A 378 -9.42 -19.88 -8.93
N GLY A 379 -10.33 -20.83 -8.70
CA GLY A 379 -10.91 -21.68 -9.74
C GLY A 379 -11.65 -20.88 -10.82
N ILE A 380 -12.29 -19.77 -10.45
CA ILE A 380 -12.94 -18.84 -11.39
C ILE A 380 -11.91 -17.92 -12.04
N ILE A 381 -11.06 -17.26 -11.24
CA ILE A 381 -10.12 -16.24 -11.72
C ILE A 381 -9.10 -16.85 -12.69
N LEU A 382 -8.53 -18.01 -12.33
CA LEU A 382 -7.53 -18.68 -13.15
C LEU A 382 -8.15 -19.51 -14.29
N ASN A 383 -9.48 -19.63 -14.36
CA ASN A 383 -10.13 -20.27 -15.50
C ASN A 383 -9.89 -19.50 -16.81
N GLU A 384 -9.67 -18.19 -16.70
CA GLU A 384 -9.40 -17.31 -17.85
C GLU A 384 -8.04 -17.55 -18.50
N ILE A 385 -7.15 -18.26 -17.81
CA ILE A 385 -5.77 -18.45 -18.23
C ILE A 385 -5.61 -19.85 -18.81
N ASN A 386 -4.94 -19.93 -19.96
CA ASN A 386 -4.45 -21.18 -20.50
C ASN A 386 -3.07 -21.53 -19.89
N SER A 387 -3.08 -22.09 -18.69
CA SER A 387 -1.86 -22.53 -17.98
C SER A 387 -2.05 -23.95 -17.47
N GLU A 388 -1.04 -24.80 -17.69
CA GLU A 388 -1.03 -26.21 -17.25
C GLU A 388 -0.82 -26.36 -15.74
N ASN A 389 -0.20 -25.36 -15.09
CA ASN A 389 0.09 -25.38 -13.64
C ASN A 389 -0.55 -24.19 -12.93
N LYS A 390 -1.87 -24.27 -12.72
CA LYS A 390 -2.64 -23.25 -11.98
C LYS A 390 -2.43 -23.46 -10.48
N VAL A 391 -1.40 -22.82 -9.92
CA VAL A 391 -1.11 -22.84 -8.48
C VAL A 391 -0.86 -21.43 -7.98
N VAL A 392 -1.55 -21.06 -6.90
CA VAL A 392 -1.40 -19.78 -6.24
C VAL A 392 -0.45 -19.92 -5.06
N GLU A 393 0.53 -19.03 -4.97
CA GLU A 393 1.40 -18.92 -3.79
C GLU A 393 0.75 -18.02 -2.74
N GLU A 394 0.49 -18.54 -1.56
CA GLU A 394 -0.04 -17.77 -0.43
C GLU A 394 1.04 -17.64 0.66
N LEU A 395 1.34 -16.42 1.10
CA LEU A 395 2.17 -16.18 2.30
C LEU A 395 1.42 -15.27 3.26
N ILE A 396 0.96 -15.83 4.38
CA ILE A 396 0.01 -15.18 5.27
C ILE A 396 0.42 -15.38 6.72
N GLY A 397 0.55 -14.27 7.42
CA GLY A 397 1.07 -14.24 8.78
C GLY A 397 -0.03 -14.50 9.80
N TYR A 398 -0.56 -15.73 9.90
CA TYR A 398 -1.59 -16.09 10.89
C TYR A 398 -1.15 -17.01 12.03
N THR A 399 0.06 -17.58 11.95
CA THR A 399 0.62 -18.46 13.01
C THR A 399 2.13 -18.26 13.20
N PHE A 400 2.64 -17.07 12.84
CA PHE A 400 4.08 -16.84 12.62
C PHE A 400 4.69 -17.77 11.56
N ASN A 401 3.86 -18.43 10.74
CA ASN A 401 4.32 -19.27 9.65
C ASN A 401 5.12 -18.43 8.65
N ARG A 402 6.28 -18.94 8.25
CA ARG A 402 7.15 -18.33 7.24
C ARG A 402 7.01 -19.00 5.89
N ASP A 403 6.32 -20.13 5.84
CA ASP A 403 6.25 -20.97 4.67
C ASP A 403 5.17 -20.47 3.73
N VAL A 404 5.52 -20.46 2.45
CA VAL A 404 4.57 -20.20 1.37
C VAL A 404 3.71 -21.46 1.20
N GLU A 405 2.40 -21.30 1.30
CA GLU A 405 1.44 -22.33 0.97
C GLU A 405 1.16 -22.31 -0.55
N PHE A 406 1.04 -23.50 -1.14
CA PHE A 406 0.70 -23.65 -2.55
C PHE A 406 -0.75 -24.12 -2.65
N ILE A 407 -1.62 -23.24 -3.14
CA ILE A 407 -3.05 -23.48 -3.22
C ILE A 407 -3.45 -23.90 -4.62
N HIS A 408 -4.15 -25.04 -4.68
CA HIS A 408 -4.70 -25.59 -5.90
C HIS A 408 -6.14 -25.09 -6.08
N PRO A 409 -6.46 -24.41 -7.20
CA PRO A 409 -7.80 -23.95 -7.51
C PRO A 409 -8.79 -25.10 -7.62
N ILE A 410 -10.00 -24.89 -7.09
CA ILE A 410 -11.13 -25.81 -7.25
C ILE A 410 -12.07 -25.23 -8.31
N PRO A 411 -12.27 -25.89 -9.46
CA PRO A 411 -13.17 -25.39 -10.49
C PRO A 411 -14.59 -25.19 -9.98
N VAL A 412 -15.18 -24.03 -10.31
CA VAL A 412 -16.60 -23.75 -10.04
C VAL A 412 -17.39 -23.97 -11.32
N LEU A 413 -18.40 -24.84 -11.23
CA LEU A 413 -19.30 -25.15 -12.33
C LEU A 413 -20.65 -24.48 -12.12
N TYR A 414 -21.12 -23.79 -13.16
CA TYR A 414 -22.44 -23.23 -13.25
C TYR A 414 -23.13 -23.77 -14.51
N LYS A 415 -24.34 -24.34 -14.37
CA LYS A 415 -25.04 -25.06 -15.47
C LYS A 415 -24.11 -26.06 -16.20
N ARG A 416 -23.27 -26.78 -15.43
CA ARG A 416 -22.27 -27.75 -15.91
C ARG A 416 -21.14 -27.16 -16.79
N LYS A 417 -20.99 -25.84 -16.80
CA LYS A 417 -19.90 -25.13 -17.49
C LYS A 417 -19.00 -24.45 -16.47
N GLN A 418 -17.71 -24.36 -16.75
CA GLN A 418 -16.81 -23.58 -15.91
C GLN A 418 -17.17 -22.09 -16.00
N VAL A 419 -17.20 -21.42 -14.85
CA VAL A 419 -17.46 -19.99 -14.78
C VAL A 419 -16.20 -19.23 -15.18
N LYS A 420 -16.39 -18.18 -15.96
CA LYS A 420 -15.37 -17.22 -16.34
C LYS A 420 -15.55 -15.94 -15.53
N LEU A 421 -14.45 -15.32 -15.15
CA LEU A 421 -14.44 -14.05 -14.43
C LEU A 421 -15.08 -12.93 -15.26
N GLU A 422 -14.85 -12.89 -16.57
CA GLU A 422 -15.43 -11.85 -17.43
C GLU A 422 -16.97 -11.86 -17.39
N LEU A 423 -17.57 -13.05 -17.31
CA LEU A 423 -19.02 -13.23 -17.21
C LEU A 423 -19.59 -12.52 -15.98
N LEU A 424 -18.86 -12.51 -14.86
CA LEU A 424 -19.30 -11.86 -13.63
C LEU A 424 -19.24 -10.33 -13.72
N TRP A 425 -18.42 -9.81 -14.63
CA TRP A 425 -18.22 -8.38 -14.86
C TRP A 425 -19.12 -7.77 -15.94
N GLU A 426 -19.81 -8.61 -16.70
CA GLU A 426 -20.79 -8.17 -17.68
C GLU A 426 -21.98 -7.50 -16.97
N PRO A 427 -22.37 -6.27 -17.39
CA PRO A 427 -23.53 -5.59 -16.84
C PRO A 427 -24.82 -6.41 -17.03
N ASP A 428 -24.94 -7.08 -18.17
CA ASP A 428 -26.14 -7.84 -18.56
C ASP A 428 -26.19 -9.24 -17.97
N PHE A 429 -25.12 -9.72 -17.31
CA PHE A 429 -25.16 -11.03 -16.67
C PHE A 429 -26.14 -11.00 -15.49
N PRO A 430 -27.22 -11.82 -15.51
CA PRO A 430 -28.34 -11.61 -14.61
C PRO A 430 -27.92 -11.72 -13.14
N ARG A 431 -28.43 -10.79 -12.32
CA ARG A 431 -28.15 -10.72 -10.88
C ARG A 431 -28.36 -12.07 -10.17
N TYR A 432 -29.48 -12.73 -10.43
CA TYR A 432 -29.78 -14.07 -9.90
C TYR A 432 -28.67 -15.09 -10.22
N GLU A 433 -28.14 -15.07 -11.44
CA GLU A 433 -27.09 -15.99 -11.86
C GLU A 433 -25.76 -15.70 -11.16
N LYS A 434 -25.44 -14.42 -10.88
CA LYS A 434 -24.28 -14.03 -10.05
C LYS A 434 -24.38 -14.60 -8.64
N ILE A 435 -25.56 -14.53 -8.03
CA ILE A 435 -25.80 -15.06 -6.69
C ILE A 435 -25.67 -16.59 -6.68
N LEU A 436 -26.18 -17.29 -7.70
CA LEU A 436 -26.00 -18.74 -7.81
C LEU A 436 -24.52 -19.13 -7.97
N VAL A 437 -23.71 -18.36 -8.70
CA VAL A 437 -22.26 -18.59 -8.74
C VAL A 437 -21.63 -18.38 -7.36
N PHE A 438 -22.02 -17.31 -6.66
CA PHE A 438 -21.55 -17.03 -5.30
C PHE A 438 -21.90 -18.15 -4.31
N GLU A 439 -23.13 -18.68 -4.39
CA GLU A 439 -23.57 -19.86 -3.63
C GLU A 439 -22.68 -21.08 -3.89
N GLN A 440 -22.34 -21.34 -5.15
CA GLN A 440 -21.42 -22.42 -5.50
C GLN A 440 -20.02 -22.17 -4.93
N CYS A 441 -19.53 -20.92 -4.87
CA CYS A 441 -18.26 -20.61 -4.22
C CYS A 441 -18.27 -20.94 -2.72
N LEU A 442 -19.39 -20.72 -2.04
CA LEU A 442 -19.55 -20.99 -0.61
C LEU A 442 -19.83 -22.45 -0.29
N GLY A 443 -20.32 -23.22 -1.27
CA GLY A 443 -20.75 -24.60 -1.06
C GLY A 443 -22.03 -24.69 -0.22
N LEU A 444 -22.95 -23.74 -0.40
CA LEU A 444 -24.22 -23.65 0.33
C LEU A 444 -25.43 -23.85 -0.60
N PRO A 445 -25.56 -25.01 -1.29
CA PRO A 445 -26.60 -25.21 -2.29
C PRO A 445 -28.02 -25.05 -1.72
N GLY A 446 -28.87 -24.31 -2.42
CA GLY A 446 -30.28 -24.07 -2.05
C GLY A 446 -30.49 -22.99 -1.00
N HIS A 447 -29.43 -22.30 -0.55
CA HIS A 447 -29.55 -21.20 0.40
C HIS A 447 -30.25 -19.99 -0.21
N PHE A 448 -30.04 -19.71 -1.50
CA PHE A 448 -30.75 -18.62 -2.17
C PHE A 448 -32.26 -18.83 -2.12
N ASP A 449 -32.70 -20.04 -2.48
CA ASP A 449 -34.12 -20.39 -2.53
C ASP A 449 -34.74 -20.24 -1.13
N ALA A 450 -34.03 -20.69 -0.08
CA ALA A 450 -34.47 -20.52 1.30
C ALA A 450 -34.58 -19.05 1.74
N VAL A 451 -33.62 -18.19 1.39
CA VAL A 451 -33.67 -16.75 1.70
C VAL A 451 -34.80 -16.07 0.92
N ASN A 452 -34.96 -16.42 -0.36
CA ASN A 452 -35.97 -15.86 -1.24
C ASN A 452 -37.40 -16.31 -0.87
N GLU A 453 -37.55 -17.49 -0.27
CA GLU A 453 -38.82 -17.94 0.34
C GLU A 453 -39.21 -17.11 1.57
N VAL A 454 -38.24 -16.64 2.35
CA VAL A 454 -38.48 -15.81 3.54
C VAL A 454 -38.85 -14.38 3.13
N ASP A 455 -38.04 -13.75 2.28
CA ASP A 455 -38.34 -12.44 1.72
C ASP A 455 -37.70 -12.28 0.32
N PRO A 456 -38.49 -12.29 -0.77
CA PRO A 456 -37.97 -12.12 -2.12
C PRO A 456 -37.48 -10.69 -2.40
N ASN A 457 -37.79 -9.72 -1.53
CA ASN A 457 -37.38 -8.32 -1.69
C ASN A 457 -36.15 -7.96 -0.87
N LEU A 458 -35.46 -8.95 -0.28
CA LEU A 458 -34.31 -8.69 0.57
C LEU A 458 -33.18 -7.96 -0.22
N PRO A 459 -32.60 -6.88 0.33
CA PRO A 459 -31.44 -6.22 -0.25
C PRO A 459 -30.26 -7.18 -0.50
N GLU A 460 -29.50 -6.95 -1.57
CA GLU A 460 -28.39 -7.84 -1.98
C GLU A 460 -27.34 -8.03 -0.89
N CYS A 461 -26.98 -6.93 -0.23
CA CYS A 461 -26.08 -6.89 0.91
C CYS A 461 -26.53 -7.83 2.04
N LEU A 462 -27.83 -7.87 2.35
CA LEU A 462 -28.37 -8.77 3.38
C LEU A 462 -28.41 -10.23 2.91
N ILE A 463 -28.65 -10.46 1.62
CA ILE A 463 -28.51 -11.81 1.04
C ILE A 463 -27.06 -12.29 1.19
N ILE A 464 -26.09 -11.49 0.76
CA ILE A 464 -24.65 -11.81 0.87
C ILE A 464 -24.24 -12.00 2.34
N LEU A 465 -24.71 -11.15 3.24
CA LEU A 465 -24.46 -11.28 4.67
C LEU A 465 -25.00 -12.61 5.21
N SER A 466 -26.22 -13.00 4.83
CA SER A 466 -26.81 -14.27 5.26
C SER A 466 -25.96 -15.47 4.84
N TYR A 467 -25.40 -15.43 3.62
CA TYR A 467 -24.49 -16.43 3.10
C TYR A 467 -23.20 -16.53 3.93
N LEU A 468 -22.57 -15.39 4.23
CA LEU A 468 -21.34 -15.35 5.03
C LEU A 468 -21.59 -15.85 6.46
N LEU A 469 -22.70 -15.45 7.07
CA LEU A 469 -23.11 -15.91 8.41
C LEU A 469 -23.37 -17.42 8.44
N CYS A 470 -24.13 -17.94 7.48
CA CYS A 470 -24.38 -19.38 7.38
C CYS A 470 -23.09 -20.17 7.14
N TYR A 471 -22.19 -19.64 6.33
CA TYR A 471 -20.87 -20.24 6.12
C TYR A 471 -20.07 -20.28 7.42
N MET A 472 -19.94 -19.16 8.12
CA MET A 472 -19.22 -19.07 9.40
C MET A 472 -19.82 -20.02 10.43
N ALA A 473 -21.15 -20.06 10.58
CA ALA A 473 -21.83 -20.95 11.52
C ALA A 473 -21.58 -22.44 11.23
N GLN A 474 -21.37 -22.82 9.97
CA GLN A 474 -21.03 -24.21 9.62
C GLN A 474 -19.55 -24.54 9.82
N LYS A 475 -18.66 -23.55 9.73
CA LYS A 475 -17.20 -23.77 9.71
C LYS A 475 -16.51 -23.47 11.02
N MET A 476 -17.06 -22.59 11.84
CA MET A 476 -16.45 -22.17 13.10
C MET A 476 -17.13 -22.89 14.26
N THR A 477 -16.38 -23.75 14.94
CA THR A 477 -16.95 -24.64 15.97
C THR A 477 -17.26 -23.92 17.28
N LYS A 478 -16.63 -22.77 17.51
CA LYS A 478 -16.71 -21.99 18.75
C LYS A 478 -17.66 -20.79 18.68
N LEU A 479 -18.26 -20.54 17.52
CA LEU A 479 -19.12 -19.37 17.32
C LEU A 479 -20.43 -19.54 18.11
N THR A 480 -20.70 -18.62 19.03
CA THR A 480 -21.94 -18.65 19.83
C THR A 480 -23.09 -17.96 19.12
N LYS A 481 -24.32 -18.18 19.60
CA LYS A 481 -25.49 -17.41 19.13
C LYS A 481 -25.36 -15.92 19.43
N HIS A 482 -24.68 -15.56 20.53
CA HIS A 482 -24.44 -14.17 20.88
C HIS A 482 -23.44 -13.54 19.90
N ASP A 483 -22.37 -14.25 19.54
CA ASP A 483 -21.39 -13.79 18.56
C ASP A 483 -22.05 -13.53 17.20
N MET A 484 -22.93 -14.44 16.76
CA MET A 484 -23.71 -14.27 15.53
C MET A 484 -24.64 -13.05 15.60
N ALA A 485 -25.28 -12.81 16.74
CA ALA A 485 -26.13 -11.63 16.93
C ALA A 485 -25.29 -10.33 16.83
N CYS A 486 -24.12 -10.27 17.46
CA CYS A 486 -23.22 -9.12 17.37
C CYS A 486 -22.75 -8.88 15.92
N ILE A 487 -22.38 -9.93 15.17
CA ILE A 487 -21.97 -9.79 13.76
C ILE A 487 -23.13 -9.24 12.91
N ILE A 488 -24.36 -9.75 13.13
CA ILE A 488 -25.56 -9.27 12.43
C ILE A 488 -25.82 -7.80 12.77
N GLU A 489 -25.76 -7.42 14.04
CA GLU A 489 -25.94 -6.02 14.48
C GLU A 489 -24.92 -5.10 13.82
N CYS A 490 -23.64 -5.47 13.80
CA CYS A 490 -22.60 -4.70 13.10
C CYS A 490 -22.89 -4.57 11.60
N ALA A 491 -23.37 -5.63 10.96
CA ALA A 491 -23.63 -5.61 9.52
C ALA A 491 -24.91 -4.84 9.14
N ILE A 492 -25.95 -4.88 9.99
CA ILE A 492 -27.16 -4.06 9.83
C ILE A 492 -26.82 -2.57 10.02
N TRP A 493 -26.02 -2.24 11.03
CA TRP A 493 -25.54 -0.89 11.25
C TRP A 493 -24.78 -0.31 10.05
N CYS A 494 -24.02 -1.16 9.34
CA CYS A 494 -23.37 -0.80 8.08
C CYS A 494 -24.32 -0.64 6.88
N ASN A 495 -25.57 -1.13 6.94
CA ASN A 495 -26.48 -1.21 5.80
C ASN A 495 -27.66 -0.22 5.84
N ASP A 496 -27.99 0.35 7.01
CA ASP A 496 -28.96 1.45 7.14
C ASP A 496 -28.37 2.82 6.70
N VAL A 497 -27.45 2.79 5.73
CA VAL A 497 -26.54 3.87 5.30
C VAL A 497 -26.28 3.73 3.82
#